data_AF-A0A241WJ79-F1
#
_entry.id   AF-A0A241WJ79-F1
#
_cell.length_a   1.000
_cell.length_b   1.000
_cell.length_c   1.000
_cell.angle_alpha   90.00
_cell.angle_beta   90.00
_cell.angle_gamma   90.00
#
_symmetry.space_group_name_H-M   'P 1'
#
loop_
_entity.id
_entity.type
_entity.pdbx_description
1 polymer ?
#
loop_
_entity_poly.entity_id
_entity_poly.type
_entity_poly.pdbx_seq_one_letter_code
_entity_poly.pdbx_strand_id
1 'polypeptide(L)'
;MPKKSPEQKAEEKKRYIVASGASNTEELEPFLTDPNQAIRVIAAMNPDADSKILDRFANDKFWGVRIEVVHHTNVSEATLRRLLEAKVSKRGVVHHAACEKLVERGVLFGTDGMPLDVD
;
A
#
# COMPACT_ATOMS: atom_id res chain seq x y z
N MET A 1 24.44 13.28 6.74
CA MET A 1 23.24 13.93 6.16
C MET A 1 22.89 15.16 7.00
N PRO A 2 22.56 16.31 6.40
CA PRO A 2 22.12 17.47 7.16
C PRO A 2 20.82 17.15 7.91
N LYS A 3 20.72 17.59 9.17
CA LYS A 3 19.51 17.44 9.98
C LYS A 3 18.44 18.40 9.44
N LYS A 4 17.17 17.95 9.41
CA LYS A 4 16.04 18.80 9.02
C LYS A 4 15.96 20.04 9.93
N SER A 5 15.74 21.21 9.33
CA SER A 5 15.48 22.45 10.07
C SER A 5 14.15 22.36 10.85
N PRO A 6 13.93 23.22 11.85
CA PRO A 6 12.63 23.32 12.53
C PRO A 6 11.47 23.55 11.56
N GLU A 7 11.66 24.39 10.54
CA GLU A 7 10.66 24.70 9.52
C GLU A 7 10.34 23.45 8.68
N GLN A 8 11.36 22.71 8.22
CA GLN A 8 11.16 21.47 7.47
C GLN A 8 10.39 20.42 8.27
N LYS A 9 10.65 20.31 9.58
CA LYS A 9 9.91 19.42 10.48
C LYS A 9 8.45 19.88 10.65
N ALA A 10 8.22 21.19 10.75
CA ALA A 10 6.87 21.74 10.86
C ALA A 10 6.06 21.48 9.58
N GLU A 11 6.65 21.69 8.40
CA GLU A 11 6.01 21.39 7.10
C GLU A 11 5.74 19.91 6.90
N GLU A 12 6.65 19.03 7.33
CA GLU A 12 6.41 17.59 7.37
C GLU A 12 5.24 17.22 8.28
N LYS A 13 5.16 17.82 9.47
CA LYS A 13 4.04 17.59 10.39
C LYS A 13 2.71 18.06 9.80
N LYS A 14 2.68 19.19 9.10
CA LYS A 14 1.47 19.67 8.41
C LYS A 14 1.00 18.66 7.35
N ARG A 15 1.90 18.21 6.48
CA ARG A 15 1.58 17.21 5.45
C ARG A 15 1.10 15.89 6.04
N TYR A 16 1.71 15.44 7.15
CA TYR A 16 1.23 14.27 7.89
C TYR A 16 -0.23 14.42 8.34
N ILE A 17 -0.57 15.57 8.92
CA ILE A 17 -1.95 15.85 9.39
C ILE A 17 -2.93 15.85 8.21
N VAL A 18 -2.56 16.48 7.09
CA VAL A 18 -3.41 16.52 5.89
C VAL A 18 -3.61 15.12 5.30
N ALA A 19 -2.56 14.30 5.19
CA ALA A 19 -2.67 12.92 4.70
C ALA A 19 -3.58 12.05 5.59
N SER A 20 -3.45 12.21 6.91
CA SER A 20 -4.27 11.47 7.88
C SER A 20 -5.73 11.91 7.90
N GLY A 21 -6.02 13.16 7.53
CA GLY A 21 -7.37 13.74 7.54
C GLY A 21 -8.01 13.86 6.17
N ALA A 22 -7.35 13.36 5.11
CA ALA A 22 -7.92 13.30 3.78
C ALA A 22 -9.16 12.41 3.78
N SER A 23 -10.18 12.81 3.02
CA SER A 23 -11.53 12.23 3.07
C SER A 23 -11.99 11.64 1.74
N ASN A 24 -11.15 11.72 0.71
CA ASN A 24 -11.44 11.25 -0.63
C ASN A 24 -10.15 11.03 -1.43
N THR A 25 -10.29 10.41 -2.60
CA THR A 25 -9.18 10.13 -3.49
C THR A 25 -8.43 11.37 -3.96
N GLU A 26 -9.13 12.47 -4.27
CA GLU A 26 -8.51 13.72 -4.76
C GLU A 26 -7.57 14.33 -3.71
N GLU A 27 -7.96 14.29 -2.43
CA GLU A 27 -7.14 14.74 -1.30
C GLU A 27 -5.96 13.83 -1.01
N LEU A 28 -6.06 12.54 -1.34
CA LEU A 28 -4.99 11.55 -1.16
C LEU A 28 -3.96 11.56 -2.30
N GLU A 29 -4.33 11.97 -3.52
CA GLU A 29 -3.43 11.91 -4.69
C GLU A 29 -2.08 12.61 -4.49
N PRO A 30 -1.98 13.81 -3.88
CA PRO A 30 -0.71 14.48 -3.69
C PRO A 30 0.31 13.67 -2.87
N PHE A 31 -0.16 12.74 -2.04
CA PHE A 31 0.70 11.95 -1.16
C PHE A 31 1.33 10.73 -1.83
N LEU A 32 0.89 10.35 -3.04
CA LEU A 32 1.51 9.25 -3.80
C LEU A 32 3.02 9.46 -4.04
N THR A 33 3.45 10.72 -4.09
CA THR A 33 4.84 11.10 -4.38
C THR A 33 5.49 11.88 -3.24
N ASP A 34 4.88 11.88 -2.05
CA ASP A 34 5.44 12.57 -0.88
C ASP A 34 6.87 12.09 -0.60
N PRO A 35 7.86 13.00 -0.41
CA PRO A 35 9.25 12.60 -0.21
C PRO A 35 9.46 11.79 1.08
N ASN A 36 8.58 11.93 2.07
CA ASN A 36 8.63 11.16 3.30
C ASN A 36 7.77 9.90 3.19
N GLN A 37 8.43 8.73 3.22
CA GLN A 37 7.75 7.44 3.18
C GLN A 37 6.72 7.24 4.31
N ALA A 38 6.92 7.84 5.49
CA ALA A 38 5.97 7.74 6.60
C ALA A 38 4.63 8.45 6.27
N ILE A 39 4.67 9.54 5.50
CA ILE A 39 3.46 10.23 5.06
C ILE A 39 2.72 9.38 4.02
N ARG A 40 3.45 8.75 3.09
CA ARG A 40 2.85 7.83 2.11
C ARG A 40 2.21 6.61 2.77
N VAL A 41 2.82 6.08 3.82
CA VAL A 41 2.26 5.00 4.66
C VAL A 41 0.93 5.46 5.26
N ILE A 42 0.88 6.63 5.91
CA ILE A 42 -0.36 7.16 6.51
C ILE A 42 -1.45 7.41 5.47
N ALA A 43 -1.09 7.92 4.29
CA ALA A 43 -2.05 8.11 3.21
C ALA A 43 -2.63 6.78 2.70
N ALA A 44 -1.82 5.72 2.61
CA ALA A 44 -2.29 4.38 2.23
C ALA A 44 -3.11 3.68 3.32
N MET A 45 -2.88 4.02 4.60
CA MET A 45 -3.68 3.55 5.75
C MET A 45 -5.01 4.28 5.92
N ASN A 46 -5.20 5.40 5.21
CA ASN A 46 -6.35 6.25 5.42
C ASN A 46 -7.65 5.48 5.11
N PRO A 47 -8.63 5.39 6.03
CA PRO A 47 -9.85 4.59 5.85
C PRO A 47 -10.70 5.02 4.65
N ASP A 48 -10.60 6.28 4.22
CA ASP A 48 -11.30 6.83 3.06
C ASP A 48 -10.54 6.58 1.73
N ALA A 49 -9.39 5.88 1.77
CA ALA A 49 -8.70 5.41 0.58
C ALA A 49 -9.53 4.34 -0.13
N ASP A 50 -10.01 4.67 -1.32
CA ASP A 50 -10.73 3.73 -2.18
C ASP A 50 -9.79 2.74 -2.89
N SER A 51 -10.37 1.73 -3.54
CA SER A 51 -9.60 0.71 -4.25
C SER A 51 -8.74 1.26 -5.39
N LYS A 52 -9.14 2.37 -6.03
CA LYS A 52 -8.43 2.98 -7.17
C LYS A 52 -7.17 3.71 -6.70
N ILE A 53 -7.24 4.46 -5.60
CA ILE A 53 -6.07 5.13 -5.04
C ILE A 53 -5.12 4.14 -4.38
N LEU A 54 -5.65 3.10 -3.73
CA LEU A 54 -4.85 1.99 -3.18
C LEU A 54 -4.07 1.25 -4.27
N ASP A 55 -4.68 1.02 -5.44
CA ASP A 55 -3.97 0.42 -6.58
C ASP A 55 -2.76 1.27 -7.04
N ARG A 56 -2.88 2.60 -6.94
CA ARG A 56 -1.76 3.51 -7.22
C ARG A 56 -0.68 3.42 -6.12
N PHE A 57 -1.07 3.40 -4.83
CA PHE A 57 -0.14 3.18 -3.71
C PHE A 57 0.56 1.82 -3.77
N ALA A 58 -0.05 0.79 -4.37
CA ALA A 58 0.60 -0.51 -4.56
C ALA A 58 1.85 -0.44 -5.47
N ASN A 59 2.03 0.65 -6.23
CA ASN A 59 3.23 0.90 -7.03
C ASN A 59 4.34 1.62 -6.27
N ASP A 60 4.15 1.92 -4.98
CA ASP A 60 5.17 2.62 -4.18
C ASP A 60 6.48 1.85 -4.15
N LYS A 61 7.61 2.55 -4.18
CA LYS A 61 8.94 1.94 -4.09
C LYS A 61 9.20 1.32 -2.71
N PHE A 62 8.63 1.87 -1.65
CA PHE A 62 8.82 1.43 -0.27
C PHE A 62 7.82 0.32 0.06
N TRP A 63 8.35 -0.84 0.45
CA TRP A 63 7.52 -2.02 0.73
C TRP A 63 6.52 -1.79 1.87
N GLY A 64 6.83 -0.91 2.84
CA GLY A 64 5.92 -0.59 3.94
C GLY A 64 4.61 0.05 3.46
N VAL A 65 4.66 0.92 2.44
CA VAL A 65 3.43 1.48 1.84
C VAL A 65 2.60 0.37 1.19
N ARG A 66 3.25 -0.54 0.46
CA ARG A 66 2.56 -1.67 -0.18
C ARG A 66 1.95 -2.65 0.82
N ILE A 67 2.54 -2.82 2.00
CA ILE A 67 1.96 -3.62 3.09
C ILE A 67 0.67 -3.00 3.61
N GLU A 68 0.63 -1.68 3.82
CA GLU A 68 -0.61 -1.02 4.25
C GLU A 68 -1.71 -1.17 3.20
N VAL A 69 -1.36 -1.11 1.91
CA VAL A 69 -2.32 -1.40 0.83
C VAL A 69 -2.88 -2.82 0.96
N VAL A 70 -2.05 -3.84 1.21
CA VAL A 70 -2.52 -5.23 1.35
C VAL A 70 -3.48 -5.39 2.54
N HIS A 71 -3.17 -4.74 3.67
CA HIS A 71 -4.00 -4.84 4.87
C HIS A 71 -5.28 -4.00 4.82
N HIS A 72 -5.37 -3.06 3.87
CA HIS A 72 -6.50 -2.16 3.77
C HIS A 72 -7.80 -2.90 3.42
N THR A 73 -8.89 -2.60 4.13
CA THR A 73 -10.20 -3.23 3.88
C THR A 73 -10.70 -3.01 2.45
N ASN A 74 -10.43 -1.83 1.88
CA ASN A 74 -10.89 -1.45 0.54
C ASN A 74 -9.99 -1.94 -0.61
N VAL A 75 -8.90 -2.69 -0.34
CA VAL A 75 -8.01 -3.16 -1.41
C VAL A 75 -8.72 -4.14 -2.34
N SER A 76 -8.57 -3.95 -3.65
CA SER A 76 -9.17 -4.85 -4.63
C SER A 76 -8.43 -6.19 -4.70
N GLU A 77 -9.13 -7.26 -5.08
CA GLU A 77 -8.48 -8.55 -5.36
C GLU A 77 -7.48 -8.45 -6.52
N ALA A 78 -7.79 -7.66 -7.55
CA ALA A 78 -6.89 -7.44 -8.69
C ALA A 78 -5.55 -6.82 -8.23
N THR A 79 -5.59 -5.85 -7.32
CA THR A 79 -4.39 -5.25 -6.72
C THR A 79 -3.60 -6.28 -5.92
N LEU A 80 -4.27 -7.11 -5.09
CA LEU A 80 -3.61 -8.17 -4.33
C LEU A 80 -2.91 -9.19 -5.25
N ARG A 81 -3.59 -9.65 -6.31
CA ARG A 81 -3.03 -10.58 -7.30
C ARG A 81 -1.80 -9.99 -8.00
N ARG A 82 -1.82 -8.70 -8.34
CA ARG A 82 -0.68 -7.99 -8.94
C ARG A 82 0.52 -7.85 -8.02
N LEU A 83 0.32 -7.87 -6.70
CA LEU A 83 1.38 -7.82 -5.69
C LEU A 83 2.09 -9.17 -5.46
N LEU A 84 1.61 -10.25 -6.10
CA LEU A 84 2.27 -11.54 -6.04
C LEU A 84 3.52 -11.60 -6.93
N GLU A 85 4.47 -12.46 -6.55
CA GLU A 85 5.72 -12.65 -7.27
C GLU A 85 5.84 -14.11 -7.70
N ALA A 86 5.91 -14.30 -9.03
CA ALA A 86 5.97 -15.61 -9.65
C ALA A 86 7.30 -16.32 -9.34
N LYS A 87 8.41 -15.58 -9.23
CA LYS A 87 9.72 -16.16 -8.93
C LYS A 87 9.86 -16.39 -7.43
N VAL A 88 9.89 -17.66 -7.01
CA VAL A 88 10.04 -18.06 -5.61
C VAL A 88 11.19 -17.32 -4.91
N SER A 89 12.33 -17.15 -5.58
CA SER A 89 13.51 -16.46 -5.02
C SER A 89 13.35 -14.95 -4.80
N LYS A 90 12.30 -14.34 -5.35
CA LYS A 90 11.98 -12.91 -5.20
C LYS A 90 10.80 -12.65 -4.27
N ARG A 91 10.15 -13.70 -3.77
CA ARG A 91 9.05 -13.58 -2.81
C ARG A 91 9.55 -12.90 -1.54
N GLY A 92 8.85 -11.85 -1.15
CA GLY A 92 9.15 -11.07 0.04
C GLY A 92 7.89 -10.80 0.85
N VAL A 93 8.02 -9.94 1.85
CA VAL A 93 6.94 -9.65 2.82
C VAL A 93 5.62 -9.26 2.16
N VAL A 94 5.65 -8.47 1.07
CA VAL A 94 4.45 -8.04 0.36
C VAL A 94 3.75 -9.21 -0.34
N HIS A 95 4.50 -10.14 -0.93
CA HIS A 95 3.93 -11.34 -1.56
C HIS A 95 3.22 -12.21 -0.53
N HIS A 96 3.86 -12.48 0.61
CA HIS A 96 3.27 -13.34 1.64
C HIS A 96 2.01 -12.71 2.26
N ALA A 97 2.04 -11.41 2.56
CA ALA A 97 0.86 -10.71 3.04
C ALA A 97 -0.29 -10.73 2.02
N ALA A 98 0.02 -10.57 0.73
CA ALA A 98 -0.99 -10.66 -0.32
C ALA A 98 -1.56 -12.08 -0.45
N CYS A 99 -0.74 -13.13 -0.33
CA CYS A 99 -1.20 -14.51 -0.27
C CYS A 99 -2.15 -14.74 0.91
N GLU A 100 -1.75 -14.35 2.11
CA GLU A 100 -2.58 -14.47 3.32
C GLU A 100 -3.91 -13.75 3.13
N LYS A 101 -3.90 -12.52 2.61
CA LYS A 101 -5.11 -11.76 2.37
C LYS A 101 -6.04 -12.38 1.33
N LEU A 102 -5.48 -12.99 0.28
CA LEU A 102 -6.24 -13.71 -0.74
C LEU A 102 -6.85 -15.00 -0.18
N VAL A 103 -6.09 -15.74 0.64
CA VAL A 103 -6.60 -16.94 1.34
C VAL A 103 -7.73 -16.56 2.31
N GLU A 104 -7.62 -15.46 3.06
CA GLU A 104 -8.70 -14.91 3.89
C GLU A 104 -9.98 -14.64 3.07
N ARG A 105 -9.82 -14.25 1.79
CA ARG A 105 -10.92 -14.00 0.84
C ARG A 105 -11.42 -15.26 0.13
N GLY A 106 -10.92 -16.44 0.50
CA GLY A 106 -11.32 -17.73 -0.07
C GLY A 106 -10.64 -18.09 -1.38
N VAL A 107 -9.59 -17.36 -1.79
CA VAL A 107 -8.81 -17.71 -2.99
C VAL A 107 -7.96 -18.94 -2.70
N LEU A 108 -8.09 -19.96 -3.55
CA LEU A 108 -7.32 -21.20 -3.46
C LEU A 108 -5.93 -21.00 -4.10
N PHE A 109 -4.92 -21.67 -3.57
CA PHE A 109 -3.55 -21.61 -4.08
C PHE A 109 -3.08 -22.99 -4.54
N GLY A 110 -2.36 -23.01 -5.67
CA GLY A 110 -1.68 -24.19 -6.19
C GLY A 110 -0.43 -24.54 -5.40
N THR A 111 0.18 -25.66 -5.75
CA THR A 111 1.46 -26.13 -5.17
C THR A 111 2.64 -25.22 -5.53
N ASP A 112 2.51 -24.41 -6.57
CA ASP A 112 3.46 -23.37 -6.95
C ASP A 112 3.35 -22.12 -6.06
N GLY A 113 2.35 -22.04 -5.18
CA GLY A 113 2.09 -20.88 -4.34
C GLY A 113 1.52 -19.69 -5.10
N MET A 114 0.80 -19.93 -6.20
CA MET A 114 0.02 -18.92 -6.93
C MET A 114 -1.49 -19.21 -6.86
N PRO A 115 -2.36 -18.19 -7.01
CA PRO A 115 -3.81 -18.36 -7.05
C PRO A 115 -4.24 -19.32 -8.16
N LEU A 116 -5.21 -20.17 -7.86
CA LEU A 116 -5.95 -20.92 -8.84
C LEU A 116 -7.08 -20.03 -9.37
N ASP A 117 -7.14 -19.86 -10.68
CA ASP A 117 -8.30 -19.25 -11.32
C ASP A 117 -9.37 -20.34 -11.41
N VAL A 118 -10.46 -20.15 -10.68
CA VAL A 118 -11.65 -21.00 -10.76
C VAL A 118 -12.61 -20.34 -11.75
N ASP A 119 -12.79 -20.97 -12.91
CA ASP A 119 -13.78 -20.58 -13.92
C ASP A 119 -15.22 -20.75 -13.42
#